data_AF-A0A366MH91-F1
#
_entry.id   AF-A0A366MH91-F1
#
_cell.length_a   1.000
_cell.length_b   1.000
_cell.length_c   1.000
_cell.angle_alpha   90.00
_cell.angle_beta   90.00
_cell.angle_gamma   90.00
#
_symmetry.space_group_name_H-M   'P 1'
#
loop_
_entity.id
_entity.type
_entity.pdbx_description
1 polymer ?
#
loop_
_entity_poly.entity_id
_entity_poly.type
_entity_poly.pdbx_seq_one_letter_code
_entity_poly.pdbx_strand_id
1 'polypeptide(L)'
;MKSSCPLNSFEEDLLHRDDLADYLSVYIKTTLPAVNTNSLVIALNSPWGAGKTSFINMWMNKFKKTPKKYNIITYNAWENDDCPEAIVPLICSFNQLAISDPEKKEELKGKIISALKILGPRVINSVAWGDVPYRRKRDNRSL
;
A
#
# COMPACT_ATOMS: atom_id res chain seq x y z
N MET A 1 29.07 -4.85 7.16
CA MET A 1 28.08 -4.97 6.07
C MET A 1 26.77 -4.36 6.55
N LYS A 2 26.42 -3.15 6.08
CA LYS A 2 25.10 -2.57 6.39
C LYS A 2 24.06 -3.31 5.55
N SER A 3 23.03 -3.77 6.24
CA SER A 3 21.99 -4.69 5.80
C SER A 3 21.28 -4.24 4.53
N SER A 4 20.98 -5.20 3.66
CA SER A 4 20.14 -5.10 2.45
C SER A 4 18.67 -4.74 2.73
N CYS A 5 18.37 -4.17 3.89
CA CYS A 5 17.02 -3.76 4.27
C CYS A 5 16.64 -2.43 3.59
N PRO A 6 15.41 -2.29 3.09
CA PRO A 6 14.90 -1.03 2.60
C PRO A 6 14.94 0.06 3.68
N LEU A 7 15.35 1.27 3.31
CA LEU A 7 15.35 2.42 4.21
C LEU A 7 13.93 2.88 4.51
N ASN A 8 13.74 3.52 5.66
CA ASN A 8 12.45 4.02 6.13
C ASN A 8 12.44 5.53 6.43
N SER A 9 13.60 6.19 6.50
CA SER A 9 13.71 7.62 6.72
C SER A 9 14.64 8.26 5.67
N PHE A 10 14.27 9.45 5.19
CA PHE A 10 15.15 10.23 4.29
C PHE A 10 16.42 10.71 4.96
N GLU A 11 16.46 10.75 6.30
CA GLU A 11 17.67 11.08 7.08
C GLU A 11 18.84 10.11 6.80
N GLU A 12 18.52 8.88 6.39
CA GLU A 12 19.50 7.84 6.06
C GLU A 12 19.79 7.75 4.54
N ASP A 13 19.11 8.56 3.71
CA ASP A 13 19.20 8.50 2.25
C ASP A 13 20.38 9.32 1.71
N LEU A 14 21.46 8.62 1.37
CA LEU A 14 22.66 9.23 0.76
C LEU A 14 22.41 9.77 -0.66
N LEU A 15 21.29 9.40 -1.29
CA LEU A 15 20.95 9.81 -2.65
C LEU A 15 20.08 11.08 -2.69
N HIS A 16 19.76 11.67 -1.55
CA HIS A 16 19.00 12.92 -1.44
C HIS A 16 17.71 12.92 -2.30
N ARG A 17 16.93 11.82 -2.24
CA ARG A 17 15.70 11.67 -3.03
C ARG A 17 14.48 12.29 -2.36
N ASP A 18 14.67 13.00 -1.26
CA ASP A 18 13.65 13.79 -0.58
C ASP A 18 13.12 14.93 -1.46
N ASP A 19 13.98 15.55 -2.27
CA ASP A 19 13.59 16.57 -3.26
C ASP A 19 12.55 16.03 -4.25
N LEU A 20 12.80 14.84 -4.79
CA LEU A 20 11.86 14.16 -5.70
C LEU A 20 10.54 13.85 -4.98
N ALA A 21 10.62 13.37 -3.74
CA ALA A 21 9.44 13.08 -2.93
C ALA A 21 8.63 14.35 -2.63
N ASP A 22 9.28 15.49 -2.39
CA ASP A 22 8.62 16.78 -2.19
C ASP A 22 7.94 17.27 -3.46
N TYR A 23 8.63 17.22 -4.59
CA TYR A 23 8.07 17.59 -5.88
C TYR A 23 6.79 16.79 -6.19
N LEU A 24 6.85 15.46 -6.06
CA LEU A 24 5.67 14.60 -6.27
C LEU A 24 4.56 14.89 -5.24
N SER A 25 4.92 15.16 -3.98
CA SER A 25 3.96 15.48 -2.93
C SER A 25 3.21 16.78 -3.21
N VAL A 26 3.91 17.81 -3.69
CA VAL A 26 3.30 19.08 -4.08
C VAL A 26 2.36 18.83 -5.26
N TYR A 27 2.84 18.14 -6.29
CA TYR A 27 2.03 17.83 -7.47
C TYR A 27 0.70 17.14 -7.13
N ILE A 28 0.74 16.13 -6.26
CA ILE A 28 -0.46 15.41 -5.80
C ILE A 28 -1.41 16.31 -5.01
N LYS A 29 -0.88 17.23 -4.18
CA LYS A 29 -1.69 18.06 -3.28
C LYS A 29 -2.30 19.28 -3.95
N THR A 30 -1.59 19.93 -4.88
CA THR A 30 -1.96 21.24 -5.42
C THR A 30 -2.30 21.17 -6.90
N THR A 31 -1.42 20.59 -7.71
CA THR A 31 -1.56 20.60 -9.17
C THR A 31 -2.68 19.68 -9.63
N LEU A 32 -2.75 18.47 -9.06
CA LEU A 32 -3.72 17.46 -9.48
C LEU A 32 -5.20 17.90 -9.30
N PRO A 33 -5.60 18.48 -8.16
CA PRO A 33 -6.94 19.07 -8.02
C PRO A 33 -7.19 20.25 -8.97
N ALA A 34 -6.16 21.06 -9.26
CA ALA A 34 -6.30 22.26 -10.07
C ALA A 34 -6.55 21.96 -11.57
N VAL A 35 -6.10 20.80 -12.07
CA VAL A 35 -6.29 20.38 -13.46
C VAL A 35 -7.55 19.51 -13.66
N ASN A 36 -8.46 19.45 -12.69
CA ASN A 36 -9.69 18.62 -12.69
C ASN A 36 -9.47 17.12 -12.96
N THR A 37 -8.24 16.60 -12.79
CA THR A 37 -7.99 15.16 -12.82
C THR A 37 -8.02 14.64 -11.39
N ASN A 38 -9.01 13.79 -11.05
CA ASN A 38 -9.17 13.28 -9.69
C ASN A 38 -8.27 12.06 -9.36
N SER A 39 -7.45 11.59 -10.29
CA SER A 39 -6.59 10.42 -10.12
C SER A 39 -5.26 10.56 -10.86
N LEU A 40 -4.23 9.90 -10.35
CA LEU A 40 -2.89 9.85 -10.93
C LEU A 40 -2.29 8.47 -10.72
N VAL A 41 -1.69 7.93 -11.78
CA VAL A 41 -0.93 6.69 -11.75
C VAL A 41 0.52 7.02 -12.05
N ILE A 42 1.43 6.59 -11.17
CA ILE A 42 2.88 6.79 -11.33
C ILE A 42 3.54 5.42 -11.42
N ALA A 43 4.35 5.21 -12.45
CA ALA A 43 5.20 4.03 -12.57
C ALA A 43 6.65 4.39 -12.21
N LEU A 44 7.17 3.79 -11.14
CA LEU A 44 8.58 3.96 -10.75
C LEU A 44 9.43 2.84 -11.36
N ASN A 45 10.16 3.13 -12.43
CA ASN A 45 10.98 2.15 -13.15
C ASN A 45 12.48 2.36 -12.89
N SER A 46 13.20 1.28 -12.54
CA SER A 46 14.68 1.25 -12.44
C SER A 46 15.18 -0.20 -12.29
N PRO A 47 16.50 -0.48 -12.34
CA PRO A 47 17.05 -1.83 -12.11
C PRO A 47 16.82 -2.37 -10.68
N TRP A 48 16.96 -3.69 -10.49
CA TRP A 48 16.96 -4.28 -9.15
C TRP A 48 18.07 -3.67 -8.30
N GLY A 49 17.79 -3.34 -7.03
CA GLY A 49 18.79 -2.80 -6.11
C GLY A 49 18.95 -1.29 -6.13
N ALA A 50 18.29 -0.57 -7.05
CA ALA A 50 18.28 0.90 -7.09
C ALA A 50 17.53 1.57 -5.92
N GLY A 51 17.00 0.80 -4.97
CA GLY A 51 16.35 1.33 -3.77
C GLY A 51 14.93 1.89 -3.99
N LYS A 52 14.18 1.38 -4.98
CA LYS A 52 12.77 1.77 -5.21
C LYS A 52 11.89 1.56 -3.98
N THR A 53 11.98 0.38 -3.37
CA THR A 53 11.23 0.05 -2.16
C THR A 53 11.60 0.99 -1.01
N SER A 54 12.89 1.31 -0.87
CA SER A 54 13.35 2.31 0.11
C SER A 54 12.70 3.67 -0.15
N PHE A 55 12.70 4.14 -1.40
CA PHE A 55 12.07 5.42 -1.76
C PHE A 55 10.58 5.43 -1.40
N ILE A 56 9.83 4.39 -1.77
CA ILE A 56 8.39 4.28 -1.46
C ILE A 56 8.17 4.30 0.06
N ASN A 57 8.96 3.54 0.82
CA ASN A 57 8.87 3.49 2.29
C ASN A 57 9.13 4.85 2.95
N MET A 58 10.23 5.51 2.56
CA MET A 58 10.58 6.84 3.05
C MET A 58 9.48 7.87 2.71
N TRP A 59 8.97 7.83 1.48
CA TRP A 59 7.92 8.74 1.03
C TRP A 59 6.59 8.52 1.77
N MET A 60 6.18 7.26 1.97
CA MET A 60 5.00 6.94 2.79
C MET A 60 5.15 7.42 4.24
N ASN A 61 6.33 7.24 4.84
CA ASN A 61 6.58 7.73 6.20
C ASN A 61 6.53 9.25 6.29
N LYS A 62 6.95 9.96 5.23
CA LYS A 62 6.79 11.42 5.13
C LYS A 62 5.31 11.82 5.20
N PHE A 63 4.41 11.16 4.47
CA PHE A 63 2.98 11.42 4.56
C PHE A 63 2.39 11.10 5.94
N LYS A 64 2.78 9.96 6.55
CA LYS A 64 2.31 9.56 7.89
C LYS A 64 2.70 10.55 8.99
N LYS A 65 3.83 11.24 8.84
CA LYS A 65 4.31 12.26 9.79
C LYS A 65 3.60 13.61 9.63
N THR A 66 2.81 13.84 8.58
CA THR A 66 2.07 15.10 8.41
C THR A 66 0.83 15.15 9.30
N PRO A 67 0.38 16.34 9.75
CA PRO A 67 -0.82 16.46 10.59
C PRO A 67 -2.11 16.07 9.85
N LYS A 68 -2.10 16.12 8.51
CA LYS A 68 -3.22 15.66 7.69
C LYS A 68 -3.20 14.13 7.62
N LYS A 69 -4.32 13.49 7.97
CA LYS A 69 -4.47 12.04 7.86
C LYS A 69 -4.63 11.62 6.39
N TYR A 70 -3.70 10.81 5.89
CA TYR A 70 -3.77 10.18 4.58
C TYR A 70 -4.08 8.68 4.73
N ASN A 71 -5.02 8.19 3.94
CA ASN A 71 -5.32 6.77 3.81
C ASN A 71 -4.34 6.17 2.80
N ILE A 72 -3.36 5.41 3.30
CA ILE A 72 -2.31 4.80 2.49
C ILE A 72 -2.48 3.28 2.54
N ILE A 73 -2.58 2.66 1.37
CA ILE A 73 -2.64 1.20 1.23
C ILE A 73 -1.36 0.74 0.53
N THR A 74 -0.71 -0.26 1.11
CA THR A 74 0.44 -0.93 0.50
C THR A 74 0.03 -2.32 0.05
N TYR A 75 0.32 -2.64 -1.20
CA TYR A 75 0.05 -3.95 -1.78
C TYR A 75 1.33 -4.50 -2.43
N ASN A 76 1.73 -5.71 -2.03
CA ASN A 76 2.86 -6.43 -2.61
C ASN A 76 2.33 -7.64 -3.39
N ALA A 77 2.51 -7.63 -4.71
CA ALA A 77 2.04 -8.72 -5.57
C ALA A 77 2.72 -10.05 -5.25
N TRP A 78 4.01 -10.05 -4.90
CA TRP A 78 4.76 -11.28 -4.57
C TRP A 78 4.36 -11.92 -3.24
N GLU A 79 3.71 -11.17 -2.36
CA GLU A 79 3.19 -11.71 -1.10
C GLU A 79 1.80 -12.35 -1.27
N ASN A 80 1.15 -12.13 -2.41
CA ASN A 80 -0.24 -12.53 -2.68
C ASN A 80 -0.40 -13.21 -4.05
N ASP A 81 0.69 -13.73 -4.63
CA ASP A 81 0.73 -14.34 -5.96
C ASP A 81 0.14 -15.76 -6.00
N ASP A 82 -0.07 -16.34 -4.83
CA ASP A 82 -0.71 -17.62 -4.57
C ASP A 82 -2.25 -17.56 -4.57
N CYS A 83 -2.82 -16.36 -4.54
CA CYS A 83 -4.26 -16.16 -4.68
C CYS A 83 -4.69 -16.37 -6.14
N PRO A 84 -5.60 -17.32 -6.45
CA PRO A 84 -6.06 -17.57 -7.82
C PRO A 84 -6.68 -16.34 -8.49
N GLU A 85 -7.32 -15.48 -7.69
CA GLU A 85 -8.00 -14.27 -8.12
C GLU A 85 -7.25 -13.04 -7.60
N ALA A 86 -6.42 -12.41 -8.43
CA ALA A 86 -5.54 -11.28 -8.03
C ALA A 86 -6.31 -10.07 -7.46
N ILE A 87 -7.57 -9.89 -7.85
CA ILE A 87 -8.42 -8.80 -7.34
C ILE A 87 -8.84 -9.00 -5.87
N VAL A 88 -8.91 -10.25 -5.41
CA VAL A 88 -9.33 -10.59 -4.04
C VAL A 88 -8.35 -10.06 -2.99
N PRO A 89 -7.04 -10.38 -3.03
CA PRO A 89 -6.09 -9.85 -2.06
C PRO A 89 -5.96 -8.32 -2.17
N LEU A 90 -6.14 -7.75 -3.37
CA LEU A 90 -6.19 -6.30 -3.56
C LEU A 90 -7.38 -5.69 -2.81
N ILE A 91 -8.60 -6.20 -2.99
CA ILE A 91 -9.80 -5.73 -2.25
C ILE A 91 -9.61 -5.93 -0.74
N CYS A 92 -9.05 -7.07 -0.31
CA CYS A 92 -8.78 -7.33 1.09
C CYS A 92 -7.76 -6.36 1.69
N SER A 93 -6.81 -5.83 0.92
CA SER A 93 -5.84 -4.84 1.40
C SER A 93 -6.50 -3.53 1.87
N PHE A 94 -7.71 -3.22 1.39
CA PHE A 94 -8.48 -2.07 1.88
C PHE A 94 -8.90 -2.19 3.34
N ASN A 95 -8.94 -3.40 3.92
CA ASN A 95 -9.18 -3.56 5.36
C ASN A 95 -8.12 -2.86 6.22
N GLN A 96 -6.92 -2.61 5.69
CA GLN A 96 -5.88 -1.84 6.39
C GLN A 96 -6.34 -0.39 6.66
N LEU A 97 -7.21 0.18 5.82
CA LEU A 97 -7.77 1.52 6.04
C LEU A 97 -8.79 1.57 7.18
N ALA A 98 -9.46 0.46 7.47
CA ALA A 98 -10.42 0.35 8.56
C ALA A 98 -9.76 0.44 9.95
N ILE A 99 -8.42 0.31 10.01
CA ILE A 99 -7.63 0.42 11.23
C ILE A 99 -7.34 1.88 11.59
N SER A 100 -7.32 2.79 10.60
CA SER A 100 -6.98 4.20 10.80
C SER A 100 -8.16 5.11 11.18
N ASP A 101 -9.40 4.69 10.91
CA ASP A 101 -10.62 5.47 11.19
C ASP A 101 -11.75 4.52 11.66
N PRO A 102 -11.93 4.34 12.98
CA PRO A 102 -12.87 3.35 13.53
C PRO A 102 -14.34 3.66 13.20
N GLU A 103 -14.71 4.91 12.95
CA GLU A 103 -16.08 5.30 12.57
C GLU A 103 -16.46 4.78 11.17
N LYS A 104 -15.50 4.76 10.25
CA LYS A 104 -15.70 4.29 8.87
C LYS A 104 -15.48 2.80 8.68
N LYS A 105 -15.10 2.09 9.74
CA LYS A 105 -14.74 0.67 9.69
C LYS A 105 -15.90 -0.21 9.24
N GLU A 106 -17.09 0.00 9.79
CA GLU A 106 -18.26 -0.81 9.44
C GLU A 106 -18.79 -0.50 8.04
N GLU A 107 -18.76 0.77 7.62
CA GLU A 107 -19.11 1.16 6.24
C GLU A 107 -18.15 0.52 5.22
N LEU A 108 -16.84 0.56 5.50
CA LEU A 108 -15.82 0.00 4.62
C LEU A 108 -15.94 -1.52 4.51
N LYS A 109 -16.17 -2.22 5.63
CA LYS A 109 -16.45 -3.66 5.62
C LYS A 109 -17.66 -4.00 4.78
N GLY A 110 -18.75 -3.25 4.90
CA GLY A 110 -19.96 -3.45 4.11
C GLY A 110 -19.68 -3.32 2.60
N LYS A 111 -18.88 -2.33 2.21
CA LYS A 111 -18.44 -2.12 0.82
C LYS A 111 -17.54 -3.25 0.32
N ILE A 112 -16.60 -3.72 1.13
CA ILE A 112 -15.70 -4.83 0.80
C ILE A 112 -16.49 -6.13 0.60
N ILE A 113 -17.40 -6.45 1.51
CA ILE A 113 -18.27 -7.64 1.39
C ILE A 113 -19.12 -7.55 0.13
N SER A 114 -19.66 -6.38 -0.18
CA SER A 114 -20.46 -6.16 -1.39
C SER A 114 -19.63 -6.35 -2.66
N ALA A 115 -18.39 -5.86 -2.68
CA ALA A 115 -17.47 -6.05 -3.81
C ALA A 115 -17.11 -7.54 -3.99
N LEU A 116 -16.83 -8.26 -2.91
CA LEU A 116 -16.52 -9.69 -2.96
C LEU A 116 -17.72 -10.53 -3.41
N LYS A 117 -18.96 -10.11 -3.10
CA LYS A 117 -20.18 -10.79 -3.57
C LYS A 117 -20.32 -10.79 -5.10
N ILE A 118 -19.85 -9.74 -5.78
CA ILE A 118 -19.90 -9.65 -7.26
C ILE A 118 -19.02 -10.72 -7.91
N LEU A 119 -17.91 -11.09 -7.26
CA LEU A 119 -16.99 -12.13 -7.72
C LEU A 119 -17.53 -13.56 -7.50
N GLY A 120 -18.72 -13.68 -6.91
CA GLY A 120 -19.45 -14.92 -6.74
C GLY A 120 -19.20 -15.64 -5.41
N PRO A 121 -20.11 -16.55 -5.01
CA PRO A 121 -20.09 -17.19 -3.69
C PRO A 121 -18.83 -18.02 -3.42
N ARG A 122 -18.19 -18.54 -4.48
CA ARG A 122 -16.96 -19.34 -4.39
C ARG A 122 -15.82 -18.55 -3.74
N VAL A 123 -15.72 -17.26 -4.06
CA VAL A 123 -14.68 -16.34 -3.55
C VAL A 123 -14.94 -15.97 -2.08
N ILE A 124 -16.20 -15.77 -1.69
CA ILE A 124 -16.54 -15.46 -0.29
C ILE A 124 -16.16 -16.62 0.61
N ASN A 125 -16.48 -17.85 0.20
CA ASN A 125 -16.15 -19.05 0.95
C ASN A 125 -14.63 -19.19 1.07
N SER A 126 -13.86 -19.06 -0.01
CA SER A 126 -12.39 -19.15 0.09
C SER A 126 -11.80 -18.10 1.05
N VAL A 127 -12.35 -16.88 1.08
CA VAL A 127 -11.91 -15.83 2.02
C VAL A 127 -12.29 -16.18 3.47
N ALA A 128 -13.50 -16.68 3.70
CA ALA A 128 -14.03 -17.00 5.03
C ALA A 128 -13.41 -18.25 5.67
N TRP A 129 -13.02 -19.24 4.86
CA TRP A 129 -12.37 -20.47 5.31
C TRP A 129 -10.86 -20.31 5.55
N GLY A 130 -10.29 -19.12 5.27
CA GLY A 130 -8.85 -18.90 5.35
C GLY A 130 -8.05 -19.61 4.23
N ASP A 131 -8.76 -20.12 3.22
CA ASP A 131 -8.20 -20.80 2.05
C ASP A 131 -7.66 -19.81 1.01
N VAL A 132 -8.05 -18.53 1.07
CA VAL A 132 -7.26 -17.48 0.43
C VAL A 132 -5.98 -17.38 1.24
N PRO A 133 -4.82 -17.69 0.66
CA PRO A 133 -3.55 -17.67 1.37
C PRO A 133 -3.18 -16.21 1.63
N TYR A 134 -3.85 -15.57 2.58
CA TYR A 134 -3.23 -14.47 3.29
C TYR A 134 -2.16 -15.10 4.15
N ARG A 135 -0.99 -15.32 3.54
CA ARG A 135 0.21 -15.77 4.22
C ARG A 135 0.40 -14.87 5.43
N ARG A 136 0.02 -15.35 6.63
CA ARG A 136 0.27 -14.66 7.89
C ARG A 136 1.73 -14.24 7.84
N LYS A 137 1.99 -12.93 7.92
CA LYS A 137 3.33 -12.33 7.84
C LYS A 137 4.31 -13.30 8.48
N ARG A 138 5.28 -13.78 7.69
CA ARG A 138 6.37 -14.56 8.25
C ARG A 138 7.01 -13.64 9.28
N ASP A 139 6.80 -13.96 10.54
CA ASP A 139 7.35 -13.23 11.67
C ASP A 139 8.85 -13.11 11.41
N ASN A 140 9.38 -11.89 11.34
CA ASN A 140 10.82 -11.66 11.19
C ASN A 140 11.50 -12.06 12.50
N ARG A 141 11.59 -13.37 12.75
CA ARG A 141 12.54 -13.92 13.70
C ARG A 141 13.86 -14.06 12.97
N SER A 142 14.74 -13.11 13.28
CA SER A 142 16.19 -13.25 13.38
C SER A 142 16.76 -14.59 12.87
N LEU A 143 17.48 -14.49 11.75
CA LEU A 143 18.71 -15.24 11.51
C LEU A 143 19.82 -14.24 11.24
#